data_AF-A0A7S3Y2U2-F1
#
_entry.id   AF-A0A7S3Y2U2-F1
#
_cell.length_a   1.000
_cell.length_b   1.000
_cell.length_c   1.000
_cell.angle_alpha   90.00
_cell.angle_beta   90.00
_cell.angle_gamma   90.00
#
_symmetry.space_group_name_H-M   'P 1'
#
loop_
_entity.id
_entity.type
_entity.pdbx_description
1 polymer ?
#
loop_
_entity_poly.entity_id
_entity_poly.type
_entity_poly.pdbx_seq_one_letter_code
_entity_poly.pdbx_strand_id
1 'polypeptide(L)'
;GEVVGICVDTHVHRISNRLGWVDTWNHAKPKNQNPDKTRKALEAWVPREHWRDVNDLLVGLGQTACPALGPRCARCAVAPACPAAFADKYPYMPPRPPSSSPPPGAGAPAA
;
A
#
# COMPACT_ATOMS: atom_id res chain seq x y z
N GLY A 1 0.49 -5.45 -25.38
CA GLY A 1 0.96 -4.10 -25.03
C GLY A 1 2.23 -4.26 -24.24
N GLU A 2 3.33 -3.71 -24.75
CA GLU A 2 4.65 -3.82 -24.11
C GLU A 2 4.68 -2.99 -22.83
N VAL A 3 5.01 -3.62 -21.70
CA VAL A 3 5.11 -2.92 -20.41
C VAL A 3 6.51 -2.31 -20.33
N VAL A 4 6.59 -1.03 -20.70
CA VAL A 4 7.87 -0.30 -20.82
C VAL A 4 8.43 0.18 -19.48
N GLY A 5 7.65 0.10 -18.40
CA GLY A 5 8.05 0.51 -17.04
C GLY A 5 7.14 -0.10 -15.97
N ILE A 6 7.67 -0.32 -14.77
CA ILE A 6 6.84 -0.78 -13.64
C ILE A 6 6.01 0.39 -13.12
N CYS A 7 4.68 0.25 -13.15
CA CYS A 7 3.81 1.22 -12.51
C CYS A 7 3.99 1.09 -10.99
N VAL A 8 4.21 2.19 -10.29
CA VAL A 8 4.32 2.17 -8.83
C VAL A 8 3.15 2.94 -8.28
N ASP A 9 2.11 2.19 -7.87
CA ASP A 9 0.98 2.74 -7.15
C ASP A 9 1.33 2.99 -5.67
N THR A 10 0.48 3.73 -4.96
CA THR A 10 0.52 3.88 -3.49
C THR A 10 0.52 2.54 -2.74
N HIS A 11 -0.19 1.52 -3.24
CA HIS A 11 -0.18 0.17 -2.66
C HIS A 11 1.19 -0.48 -2.81
N VAL A 12 1.72 -0.49 -4.03
CA VAL A 12 3.04 -1.06 -4.37
C VAL A 12 4.13 -0.34 -3.58
N HIS A 13 4.13 0.99 -3.58
CA HIS A 13 5.08 1.79 -2.81
C HIS A 13 5.08 1.40 -1.33
N ARG A 14 3.90 1.39 -0.69
CA ARG A 14 3.77 1.05 0.73
C ARG A 14 4.21 -0.39 1.03
N ILE A 15 3.75 -1.36 0.24
CA ILE A 15 4.02 -2.77 0.50
C ILE A 15 5.49 -3.09 0.24
N SER A 16 6.08 -2.58 -0.84
CA SER A 16 7.51 -2.77 -1.12
C SER A 16 8.39 -2.22 -0.01
N ASN A 17 8.02 -1.08 0.60
CA ASN A 17 8.72 -0.57 1.78
C ASN A 17 8.51 -1.47 3.02
N ARG A 18 7.30 -1.99 3.24
CA ARG A 18 7.02 -2.93 4.36
C ARG A 18 7.73 -4.27 4.20
N LEU A 19 7.85 -4.77 2.97
CA LEU A 19 8.58 -6.00 2.63
C LEU A 19 10.09 -5.79 2.69
N GLY A 20 10.57 -4.55 2.80
CA GLY A 20 12.00 -4.23 2.76
C GLY A 20 12.61 -4.39 1.36
N TRP A 21 11.80 -4.47 0.31
CA TRP A 21 12.27 -4.49 -1.08
C TRP A 21 12.86 -3.15 -1.49
N VAL A 22 12.35 -2.07 -0.90
CA VAL A 22 12.86 -0.71 -1.08
C VAL A 22 12.88 -0.01 0.28
N ASP A 23 13.88 0.82 0.53
CA ASP A 23 13.91 1.69 1.70
C ASP A 23 13.87 3.15 1.26
N THR A 24 12.66 3.59 0.95
CA THR A 24 12.37 4.94 0.42
C THR A 24 11.40 5.71 1.29
N TRP A 25 11.01 5.12 2.42
CA TRP A 25 10.02 5.66 3.33
C TRP A 25 10.62 6.79 4.16
N ASN A 26 10.16 8.02 3.92
CA ASN A 26 10.54 9.14 4.77
C ASN A 26 9.66 9.19 6.03
N HIS A 27 10.21 8.72 7.16
CA HIS A 27 9.52 8.74 8.45
C HIS A 27 9.23 10.15 8.99
N ALA A 28 10.01 11.16 8.58
CA ALA A 28 9.81 12.55 8.99
C ALA A 28 8.74 13.28 8.15
N LYS A 29 8.52 12.87 6.90
CA LYS A 29 7.49 13.43 6.00
C LYS A 29 6.79 12.34 5.19
N PRO A 30 5.84 11.60 5.78
CA PRO A 30 5.12 10.51 5.10
C PRO A 30 4.24 10.99 3.92
N LYS A 31 3.89 12.28 3.87
CA LYS A 31 3.12 12.85 2.75
C LYS A 31 3.97 13.16 1.50
N ASN A 32 5.30 13.21 1.61
CA ASN A 32 6.19 13.58 0.51
C ASN A 32 7.04 12.38 0.08
N GLN A 33 6.37 11.26 -0.15
CA GLN A 33 6.99 10.03 -0.62
C GLN A 33 7.31 10.15 -2.11
N ASN A 34 8.49 9.68 -2.50
CA ASN A 34 8.94 9.76 -3.89
C ASN A 34 8.80 8.39 -4.58
N PRO A 35 7.70 8.15 -5.33
CA PRO A 35 7.46 6.86 -6.00
C PRO A 35 8.51 6.56 -7.08
N ASP A 36 9.21 7.57 -7.59
CA ASP A 36 10.24 7.40 -8.63
C ASP A 36 11.45 6.60 -8.13
N LYS A 37 11.83 6.80 -6.86
CA LYS A 37 12.90 6.00 -6.23
C LYS A 37 12.50 4.54 -6.11
N THR A 38 11.26 4.28 -5.71
CA THR A 38 10.73 2.92 -5.62
C THR A 38 10.64 2.27 -6.99
N ARG A 39 10.24 3.01 -8.02
CA ARG A 39 10.22 2.51 -9.39
C ARG A 39 11.60 2.02 -9.81
N LYS A 40 12.63 2.87 -9.71
CA LYS A 40 14.00 2.51 -10.11
C LYS A 40 14.54 1.30 -9.33
N ALA A 41 14.28 1.26 -8.03
CA ALA A 41 14.67 0.12 -7.21
C ALA A 41 13.92 -1.15 -7.64
N LEU A 42 12.61 -1.07 -7.93
CA LEU A 42 11.83 -2.19 -8.43
C LEU A 42 12.26 -2.66 -9.83
N GLU A 43 12.57 -1.74 -10.74
CA GLU A 43 13.06 -2.04 -12.08
C GLU A 43 14.45 -2.71 -12.07
N ALA A 44 15.26 -2.42 -11.05
CA ALA A 44 16.59 -2.99 -10.91
C ALA A 44 16.59 -4.46 -10.47
N TRP A 45 15.57 -4.91 -9.73
CA TRP A 45 15.51 -6.29 -9.21
C TRP A 45 14.40 -7.16 -9.82
N VAL A 46 13.27 -6.58 -10.28
CA VAL A 46 12.18 -7.35 -10.91
C VAL A 46 12.44 -7.49 -12.42
N PRO A 47 12.41 -8.70 -12.98
CA PRO A 47 12.39 -8.91 -14.43
C PRO A 47 11.19 -8.25 -15.11
N ARG A 48 11.37 -7.71 -16.32
CA ARG A 48 10.31 -6.95 -17.04
C ARG A 48 9.04 -7.76 -17.27
N GLU A 49 9.17 -9.07 -17.44
CA GLU A 49 8.05 -10.01 -17.61
C GLU A 49 7.10 -10.01 -16.41
N HIS A 50 7.61 -9.78 -15.20
CA HIS A 50 6.81 -9.83 -13.97
C HIS A 50 6.31 -8.45 -13.51
N TRP A 51 6.65 -7.35 -14.21
CA TRP A 51 6.25 -6.00 -13.79
C TRP A 51 4.74 -5.80 -13.69
N ARG A 52 3.99 -6.50 -14.56
CA ARG A 52 2.54 -6.44 -14.58
C ARG A 52 1.94 -7.27 -13.44
N ASP A 53 2.41 -8.51 -13.31
CA ASP A 53 1.94 -9.44 -12.28
C ASP A 53 2.22 -8.88 -10.87
N VAL A 54 3.40 -8.31 -10.65
CA VAL A 54 3.77 -7.74 -9.35
C VAL A 54 2.82 -6.59 -8.96
N ASN A 55 2.39 -5.77 -9.91
CA ASN A 55 1.41 -4.72 -9.62
C ASN A 55 0.08 -5.32 -9.13
N ASP A 56 -0.48 -6.24 -9.90
CA ASP A 56 -1.78 -6.84 -9.59
C ASP A 56 -1.72 -7.63 -8.28
N LEU A 57 -0.64 -8.37 -8.05
CA LEU A 57 -0.39 -9.12 -6.81
C LEU A 57 -0.26 -8.20 -5.59
N LEU A 58 0.50 -7.12 -5.69
CA LEU A 58 0.68 -6.18 -4.58
C LEU A 58 -0.60 -5.38 -4.29
N VAL A 59 -1.35 -4.98 -5.33
CA VAL A 59 -2.66 -4.34 -5.16
C VAL A 59 -3.63 -5.30 -4.46
N GLY A 60 -3.75 -6.53 -4.96
CA GLY A 60 -4.59 -7.57 -4.35
C GLY A 60 -4.20 -7.86 -2.91
N LEU A 61 -2.90 -7.98 -2.62
CA LEU A 61 -2.39 -8.16 -1.27
C LEU A 61 -2.74 -6.96 -0.37
N GLY A 62 -2.57 -5.74 -0.88
CA GLY A 62 -2.86 -4.50 -0.17
C GLY A 62 -4.32 -4.32 0.20
N GLN A 63 -5.23 -4.87 -0.60
CA GLN A 63 -6.67 -4.84 -0.35
C GLN A 63 -7.11 -5.98 0.59
N THR A 64 -6.49 -7.15 0.52
CA THR A 64 -6.95 -8.36 1.24
C THR A 64 -6.24 -8.62 2.57
N ALA A 65 -4.92 -8.47 2.62
CA ALA A 65 -4.08 -8.90 3.75
C ALA A 65 -3.15 -7.81 4.32
N CYS A 66 -2.73 -6.83 3.51
CA CYS A 66 -1.84 -5.74 3.93
C CYS A 66 -2.47 -4.33 3.75
N PRO A 67 -3.64 -4.07 4.36
CA PRO A 67 -4.22 -2.73 4.36
C PRO A 67 -3.31 -1.71 5.06
N ALA A 68 -3.52 -0.44 4.76
CA ALA A 68 -2.77 0.65 5.39
C ALA A 68 -2.94 0.66 6.91
N LEU A 69 -4.16 0.39 7.38
CA LEU A 69 -4.56 0.29 8.78
C LEU A 69 -4.82 -1.17 9.14
N GLY A 70 -4.20 -1.66 10.24
CA GLY A 70 -4.42 -3.01 10.76
C GLY A 70 -4.01 -4.13 9.78
N PRO A 71 -2.72 -4.23 9.39
CA PRO A 71 -2.28 -5.30 8.49
C PRO A 71 -2.54 -6.68 9.12
N ARG A 72 -3.13 -7.58 8.34
CA ARG A 72 -3.49 -8.94 8.79
C ARG A 72 -2.32 -9.89 8.56
N CYS A 73 -1.18 -9.60 9.20
CA CYS A 73 0.05 -10.39 9.05
C CYS A 73 -0.18 -11.88 9.32
N ALA A 74 -1.05 -12.24 10.26
CA ALA A 74 -1.40 -13.63 10.57
C ALA A 74 -2.00 -14.42 9.38
N ARG A 75 -2.63 -13.75 8.40
CA ARG A 75 -3.20 -14.39 7.20
C ARG A 75 -2.46 -13.98 5.92
N CYS A 76 -1.34 -13.29 6.06
CA CYS A 76 -0.58 -12.77 4.92
C CYS A 76 0.43 -13.84 4.46
N ALA A 77 0.33 -14.27 3.20
CA ALA A 77 1.23 -15.29 2.65
C ALA A 77 2.71 -14.88 2.68
N VAL A 78 2.99 -13.58 2.62
CA VAL A 78 4.36 -13.03 2.67
C VAL A 78 4.81 -12.64 4.07
N ALA A 79 4.00 -12.87 5.11
CA ALA A 79 4.40 -12.61 6.50
C ALA A 79 5.74 -13.25 6.92
N PRO A 80 6.05 -14.53 6.60
CA PRO A 80 7.31 -15.14 7.05
C PRO A 80 8.56 -14.49 6.43
N ALA A 81 8.42 -13.86 5.26
CA ALA A 81 9.51 -13.15 4.58
C ALA A 81 9.47 -11.63 4.79
N CYS A 82 8.46 -11.12 5.51
CA CYS A 82 8.23 -9.69 5.67
C CYS A 82 8.87 -9.18 6.97
N PRO A 83 9.86 -8.28 6.91
CA PRO A 83 10.50 -7.75 8.11
C PRO A 83 9.57 -6.85 8.94
N ALA A 84 8.51 -6.30 8.34
CA ALA A 84 7.48 -5.53 9.04
C ALA A 84 6.33 -6.42 9.59
N ALA A 85 6.34 -7.74 9.34
CA ALA A 85 5.32 -8.61 9.90
C ALA A 85 5.45 -8.68 11.42
N PHE A 86 4.31 -8.57 12.11
CA PHE A 86 4.24 -8.59 13.58
C PHE A 86 5.05 -7.49 14.28
N ALA A 87 5.55 -6.49 13.54
CA ALA A 87 6.24 -5.36 14.14
C ALA A 87 5.23 -4.47 14.87
N ASP A 88 5.38 -4.33 16.19
CA ASP A 88 4.62 -3.42 17.07
C ASP A 88 4.71 -1.94 16.66
N LYS A 89 5.57 -1.60 15.69
CA LYS A 89 5.80 -0.24 15.18
C LYS A 89 4.59 0.41 14.51
N TYR A 90 3.54 -0.33 14.19
CA TYR A 90 2.24 0.23 13.83
C TYR A 90 1.29 0.04 15.01
N PRO A 91 1.34 0.91 16.04
CA PRO A 91 0.33 0.86 17.09
C PRO A 91 -1.04 0.93 16.41
N TYR A 92 -1.96 0.09 16.87
CA TYR A 92 -3.37 0.16 16.51
C TYR A 92 -3.80 1.63 16.42
N MET A 93 -3.91 2.15 15.21
CA MET A 93 -4.59 3.41 14.98
C MET A 93 -6.07 3.04 15.02
N PRO A 94 -6.83 3.54 16.01
CA PRO A 94 -8.26 3.28 16.03
C PRO A 94 -8.85 3.73 14.68
N PRO A 95 -9.88 3.03 14.17
CA PRO A 95 -10.57 3.46 12.98
C PRO A 95 -10.92 4.94 13.13
N ARG A 96 -10.72 5.75 12.08
CA ARG A 96 -11.15 7.15 12.13
C ARG A 96 -12.60 7.16 12.58
N PRO A 97 -12.97 8.00 13.57
CA PRO A 97 -14.38 8.16 13.91
C PRO A 97 -15.13 8.53 12.62
N PRO A 98 -16.36 8.01 12.42
CA PRO A 98 -17.14 8.36 11.24
C PRO A 98 -17.19 9.88 11.14
N SER A 99 -16.85 10.40 9.95
CA SER A 99 -16.92 11.82 9.64
C SER A 99 -18.31 12.33 10.03
N SER A 100 -18.39 13.20 11.03
CA SER A 100 -19.64 13.83 11.50
C SER A 100 -20.23 14.83 10.49
N SER A 101 -19.81 14.77 9.22
CA SER A 101 -20.41 15.53 8.14
C SER A 101 -21.47 14.66 7.47
N PRO A 102 -22.77 15.01 7.57
CA PRO A 102 -23.79 14.34 6.79
C PRO A 102 -23.50 14.56 5.28
N PRO A 103 -23.85 13.59 4.42
CA PRO A 103 -23.75 13.77 2.98
C PRO A 103 -24.63 14.97 2.55
N PRO A 104 -24.10 15.93 1.77
CA PRO A 104 -24.95 16.97 1.19
C PRO A 104 -25.85 16.30 0.15
N GLY A 105 -27.15 16.18 0.42
CA GLY A 105 -28.11 15.76 -0.61
C GLY A 105 -29.26 14.82 -0.22
N ALA A 106 -29.64 14.69 1.04
CA ALA A 106 -30.97 14.14 1.37
C ALA A 106 -32.02 15.25 1.25
N GLY A 107 -32.41 15.55 0.00
CA GLY A 107 -33.53 16.43 -0.30
C GLY A 107 -34.81 15.90 0.35
N ALA A 108 -35.45 16.76 1.15
CA ALA A 108 -36.78 16.50 1.70
C ALA A 108 -37.81 16.38 0.57
N PRO A 109 -38.77 15.45 0.61
CA PRO A 109 -39.96 15.57 -0.20
C PRO A 109 -40.85 16.69 0.37
N ALA A 110 -41.26 17.59 -0.51
CA ALA A 110 -42.23 18.64 -0.24
C ALA A 110 -43.58 18.04 0.17
N ALA A 111 -44.17 18.59 1.23
CA ALA A 111 -45.58 18.47 1.58
C ALA A 111 -46.19 19.87 1.58
#